data_AF-F2CYX2-F1
#
_entry.id   AF-F2CYX2-F1
#
_cell.length_a   1.000
_cell.length_b   1.000
_cell.length_c   1.000
_cell.angle_alpha   90.00
_cell.angle_beta   90.00
_cell.angle_gamma   90.00
#
_symmetry.space_group_name_H-M   'P 1'
#
loop_
_entity.id
_entity.type
_entity.pdbx_description
1 polymer ?
#
loop_
_entity_poly.entity_id
_entity_poly.type
_entity_poly.pdbx_seq_one_letter_code
_entity_poly.pdbx_strand_id
1 'polypeptide(L)'
;GEIFGFCRFSTKSNNSQILFVTAMQGVHGKIISWNTTSWTRIGSKKVTRDAISAFSVSPDGTLLAIGTIEGSISVLGSRDMRVVVTVKKAHLGIVTTLAFSQDSRALLSTSFDSTARVTSTESPKSDGISLWSMILAIILAILVYYYMQHKEDLLGVLPQ
;
A
#
# COMPACT_ATOMS: atom_id res chain seq x y z
N GLY A 1 -22.50 -16.53 -3.51
CA GLY A 1 -22.55 -15.45 -4.51
C GLY A 1 -21.58 -14.34 -4.14
N GLU A 2 -21.32 -13.42 -5.07
CA GLU A 2 -20.67 -12.14 -4.76
C GLU A 2 -21.78 -11.12 -4.45
N ILE A 3 -21.64 -10.32 -3.40
CA ILE A 3 -22.55 -9.21 -3.07
C ILE A 3 -21.80 -7.92 -3.40
N PHE A 4 -22.27 -7.18 -4.39
CA PHE A 4 -21.67 -5.91 -4.78
C PHE A 4 -22.02 -4.81 -3.77
N GLY A 5 -21.05 -3.94 -3.50
CA GLY A 5 -21.22 -2.76 -2.64
C GLY A 5 -20.98 -1.48 -3.43
N PHE A 6 -20.01 -0.70 -2.97
CA PHE A 6 -19.64 0.58 -3.57
C PHE A 6 -18.97 0.42 -4.94
N CYS A 7 -19.17 1.42 -5.81
CA CYS A 7 -18.45 1.55 -7.07
C CYS A 7 -17.93 2.97 -7.28
N ARG A 8 -16.77 3.11 -7.94
CA ARG A 8 -16.14 4.40 -8.29
C ARG A 8 -15.37 4.27 -9.60
N PHE A 9 -15.52 5.27 -10.47
CA PHE A 9 -14.67 5.39 -11.66
C PHE A 9 -13.26 5.85 -11.27
N SER A 10 -12.27 5.40 -12.02
CA SER A 10 -10.93 5.99 -12.00
C SER A 10 -10.99 7.41 -12.56
N THR A 11 -10.31 8.34 -11.92
CA THR A 11 -10.26 9.75 -12.31
C THR A 11 -9.29 10.05 -13.46
N LYS A 12 -8.67 9.03 -14.07
CA LYS A 12 -7.73 9.22 -15.16
C LYS A 12 -8.44 9.76 -16.41
N SER A 13 -7.84 10.79 -17.03
CA SER A 13 -8.43 11.54 -18.15
C SER A 13 -8.35 10.84 -19.51
N ASN A 14 -7.72 9.67 -19.60
CA ASN A 14 -7.64 8.93 -20.86
C ASN A 14 -8.94 8.14 -21.12
N ASN A 15 -9.25 7.86 -22.40
CA ASN A 15 -10.45 7.13 -22.84
C ASN A 15 -10.61 5.70 -22.26
N SER A 16 -9.64 5.21 -21.50
CA SER A 16 -9.63 3.88 -20.86
C SER A 16 -9.78 3.98 -19.35
N GLN A 17 -10.92 4.54 -18.92
CA GLN A 17 -11.28 4.56 -17.51
C GLN A 17 -11.53 3.13 -16.99
N ILE A 18 -11.27 2.93 -15.71
CA ILE A 18 -11.56 1.69 -15.00
C ILE A 18 -12.66 1.98 -13.98
N LEU A 19 -13.69 1.14 -13.94
CA LEU A 19 -14.66 1.15 -12.86
C LEU A 19 -14.21 0.15 -11.78
N PHE A 20 -13.97 0.65 -10.58
CA PHE A 20 -13.70 -0.19 -9.41
C PHE A 20 -14.99 -0.46 -8.67
N VAL A 21 -15.26 -1.73 -8.36
CA VAL A 21 -16.44 -2.18 -7.63
C VAL A 21 -15.98 -3.03 -6.46
N THR A 22 -16.42 -2.68 -5.25
CA THR A 22 -16.23 -3.52 -4.08
C THR A 22 -17.26 -4.64 -4.08
N ALA A 23 -16.85 -5.83 -3.65
CA ALA A 23 -17.77 -6.95 -3.50
C ALA A 23 -17.38 -7.82 -2.32
N MET A 24 -18.37 -8.39 -1.64
CA MET A 24 -18.18 -9.41 -0.62
C MET A 24 -18.33 -10.80 -1.22
N GLN A 25 -17.37 -11.68 -0.95
CA GLN A 25 -17.48 -13.11 -1.25
C GLN A 25 -17.25 -13.90 0.05
N GLY A 26 -18.35 -14.39 0.65
CA GLY A 26 -18.31 -14.89 2.02
C GLY A 26 -17.91 -13.78 2.97
N VAL A 27 -16.88 -14.02 3.79
CA VAL A 27 -16.31 -13.00 4.70
C VAL A 27 -15.29 -12.09 4.03
N HIS A 28 -14.85 -12.38 2.80
CA HIS A 28 -13.77 -11.64 2.17
C HIS A 28 -14.28 -10.47 1.33
N GLY A 29 -13.78 -9.27 1.63
CA GLY A 29 -13.90 -8.10 0.79
C GLY A 29 -12.95 -8.16 -0.41
N LYS A 30 -13.49 -7.89 -1.59
CA LYS A 30 -12.78 -7.81 -2.86
C LYS A 30 -12.95 -6.45 -3.51
N ILE A 31 -12.00 -6.11 -4.37
CA ILE A 31 -12.15 -5.08 -5.39
C ILE A 31 -12.13 -5.77 -6.75
N ILE A 32 -13.10 -5.42 -7.59
CA ILE A 32 -13.28 -5.88 -8.96
C ILE A 32 -13.03 -4.69 -9.88
N SER A 33 -12.23 -4.89 -10.93
CA SER A 33 -11.93 -3.87 -11.92
C SER A 33 -12.65 -4.17 -13.21
N TRP A 34 -13.30 -3.17 -13.78
CA TRP A 34 -14.05 -3.25 -15.03
C TRP A 34 -13.49 -2.25 -16.03
N ASN A 35 -13.35 -2.69 -17.27
CA ASN A 35 -13.03 -1.81 -18.38
C ASN A 35 -14.30 -1.03 -18.76
N THR A 36 -14.25 0.29 -18.84
CA THR A 36 -15.44 1.10 -19.15
C THR A 36 -15.66 1.31 -20.64
N THR A 37 -14.69 0.96 -21.49
CA THR A 37 -14.83 0.98 -22.95
C THR A 37 -15.56 -0.28 -23.43
N SER A 38 -15.14 -1.45 -22.95
CA SER A 38 -15.73 -2.75 -23.34
C SER A 38 -16.77 -3.28 -22.36
N TRP A 39 -16.92 -2.67 -21.17
CA TRP A 39 -17.79 -3.13 -20.08
C TRP A 39 -17.52 -4.57 -19.65
N THR A 40 -16.26 -5.00 -19.72
CA THR A 40 -15.83 -6.34 -19.32
C THR A 40 -15.05 -6.31 -18.00
N ARG A 41 -15.19 -7.38 -17.20
CA ARG A 41 -14.42 -7.57 -15.97
C ARG A 41 -12.95 -7.84 -16.33
N ILE A 42 -12.06 -6.95 -15.90
CA ILE A 42 -10.61 -7.08 -16.08
C ILE A 42 -10.04 -8.07 -15.07
N GLY A 43 -10.51 -8.00 -13.82
CA GLY A 43 -9.99 -8.85 -12.75
C GLY A 43 -10.63 -8.57 -11.40
N SER A 44 -10.22 -9.33 -10.39
CA SER A 44 -10.62 -9.11 -9.01
C SER A 44 -9.55 -9.52 -8.02
N LYS A 45 -9.38 -8.75 -6.95
CA LYS A 45 -8.42 -9.01 -5.88
C LYS A 45 -9.13 -9.06 -4.53
N LYS A 46 -8.79 -10.04 -3.69
CA LYS A 46 -9.17 -10.06 -2.26
C LYS A 46 -8.29 -9.04 -1.52
N VAL A 47 -8.93 -8.11 -0.82
CA VAL A 47 -8.23 -6.97 -0.18
C VAL A 47 -8.41 -6.96 1.34
N THR A 48 -9.47 -7.58 1.87
CA THR A 48 -9.69 -7.69 3.32
C THR A 48 -10.46 -8.98 3.68
N ARG A 49 -10.43 -9.33 4.97
CA ARG A 49 -11.22 -10.42 5.56
C ARG A 49 -12.47 -9.94 6.30
N ASP A 50 -12.74 -8.63 6.23
CA ASP A 50 -13.89 -8.00 6.87
C ASP A 50 -14.82 -7.39 5.82
N ALA A 51 -16.04 -7.05 6.21
CA ALA A 51 -16.96 -6.34 5.33
C ALA A 51 -16.46 -4.92 5.03
N ILE A 52 -16.47 -4.56 3.74
CA ILE A 52 -16.13 -3.21 3.29
C ILE A 52 -17.34 -2.31 3.53
N SER A 53 -17.17 -1.26 4.33
CA SER A 53 -18.22 -0.30 4.69
C SER A 53 -18.01 1.09 4.08
N ALA A 54 -16.81 1.37 3.56
CA ALA A 54 -16.51 2.60 2.84
C ALA A 54 -15.48 2.35 1.73
N PHE A 55 -15.58 3.11 0.63
CA PHE A 55 -14.68 2.99 -0.52
C PHE A 55 -14.44 4.34 -1.19
N SER A 56 -13.20 4.61 -1.59
CA SER A 56 -12.81 5.85 -2.26
C SER A 56 -11.65 5.65 -3.23
N VAL A 57 -11.55 6.52 -4.23
CA VAL A 57 -10.46 6.58 -5.21
C VAL A 57 -9.80 7.94 -5.06
N SER A 58 -8.47 7.99 -5.07
CA SER A 58 -7.74 9.25 -4.97
C SER A 58 -7.94 10.13 -6.20
N PRO A 59 -7.82 11.47 -6.09
CA PRO A 59 -8.00 12.40 -7.22
C PRO A 59 -7.07 12.12 -8.40
N ASP A 60 -5.83 11.72 -8.16
CA ASP A 60 -4.87 11.29 -9.18
C ASP A 60 -5.13 9.87 -9.74
N GLY A 61 -6.08 9.13 -9.14
CA GLY A 61 -6.50 7.80 -9.57
C GLY A 61 -5.48 6.69 -9.28
N THR A 62 -4.40 6.98 -8.54
CA THR A 62 -3.32 6.03 -8.25
C THR A 62 -3.59 5.18 -7.03
N LEU A 63 -4.47 5.63 -6.13
CA LEU A 63 -4.78 4.96 -4.87
C LEU A 63 -6.27 4.64 -4.74
N LEU A 64 -6.53 3.54 -4.04
CA LEU A 64 -7.85 3.08 -3.61
C LEU A 64 -7.84 2.99 -2.09
N ALA A 65 -8.88 3.47 -1.43
CA ALA A 65 -9.04 3.32 0.01
C ALA A 65 -10.29 2.49 0.33
N ILE A 66 -10.14 1.56 1.26
CA ILE A 66 -11.23 0.78 1.84
C ILE A 66 -11.29 0.99 3.36
N GLY A 67 -12.51 1.07 3.88
CA GLY A 67 -12.82 1.08 5.30
C GLY A 67 -13.67 -0.14 5.63
N THR A 68 -13.47 -0.72 6.81
CA THR A 68 -14.20 -1.93 7.23
C THR A 68 -15.19 -1.66 8.36
N ILE A 69 -16.11 -2.60 8.55
CA ILE A 69 -17.04 -2.59 9.69
C ILE A 69 -16.30 -2.66 11.04
N GLU A 70 -15.10 -3.27 11.07
CA GLU A 70 -14.23 -3.40 12.24
C GLU A 70 -13.32 -2.17 12.46
N GLY A 71 -13.60 -1.06 11.77
CA GLY A 71 -12.86 0.19 11.94
C GLY A 71 -11.45 0.18 11.34
N SER A 72 -11.10 -0.81 10.53
CA SER A 72 -9.79 -0.83 9.87
C SER A 72 -9.82 -0.06 8.54
N ILE A 73 -8.71 0.58 8.21
CA ILE A 73 -8.54 1.31 6.95
C ILE A 73 -7.36 0.69 6.19
N SER A 74 -7.49 0.57 4.88
CA SER A 74 -6.39 0.19 4.01
C SER A 74 -6.37 1.03 2.74
N VAL A 75 -5.17 1.42 2.34
CA VAL A 75 -4.87 2.13 1.09
C VAL A 75 -4.09 1.20 0.18
N LEU A 76 -4.50 1.08 -1.07
CA LEU A 76 -3.93 0.19 -2.07
C LEU A 76 -3.57 0.95 -3.34
N GLY A 77 -2.53 0.51 -4.05
CA GLY A 77 -2.27 0.96 -5.42
C GLY A 77 -3.37 0.50 -6.38
N SER A 78 -3.89 1.40 -7.20
CA SER A 78 -5.01 1.10 -8.11
C SER A 78 -4.64 0.17 -9.26
N ARG A 79 -3.36 0.14 -9.65
CA ARG A 79 -2.86 -0.68 -10.78
C ARG A 79 -2.57 -2.12 -10.39
N ASP A 80 -1.90 -2.34 -9.26
CA ASP A 80 -1.40 -3.65 -8.84
C ASP A 80 -2.15 -4.23 -7.64
N MET A 81 -3.07 -3.44 -7.05
CA MET A 81 -3.83 -3.79 -5.85
C MET A 81 -2.95 -4.18 -4.66
N ARG A 82 -1.71 -3.64 -4.61
CA ARG A 82 -0.81 -3.84 -3.47
C ARG A 82 -1.17 -2.86 -2.36
N VAL A 83 -1.10 -3.34 -1.12
CA VAL A 83 -1.32 -2.52 0.07
C VAL A 83 -0.16 -1.55 0.24
N VAL A 84 -0.46 -0.27 0.34
CA VAL A 84 0.49 0.82 0.63
C VAL A 84 0.47 1.14 2.12
N VAL A 85 -0.73 1.26 2.70
CA VAL A 85 -0.93 1.57 4.12
C VAL A 85 -2.05 0.69 4.67
N THR A 86 -1.87 0.17 5.89
CA THR A 86 -2.95 -0.42 6.68
C THR A 86 -2.90 0.14 8.10
N VAL A 87 -4.03 0.69 8.53
CA VAL A 87 -4.23 1.10 9.93
C VAL A 87 -5.31 0.20 10.51
N LYS A 88 -4.88 -0.82 11.26
CA LYS A 88 -5.80 -1.72 11.96
C LYS A 88 -6.44 -0.98 13.13
N LYS A 89 -7.75 -1.16 13.31
CA LYS A 89 -8.52 -0.47 14.37
C LYS A 89 -8.25 1.05 14.37
N ALA A 90 -8.23 1.64 13.18
CA ALA A 90 -8.20 3.08 13.05
C ALA A 90 -9.43 3.70 13.71
N HIS A 91 -10.56 3.01 13.71
CA HIS A 91 -11.74 3.39 14.45
C HIS A 91 -12.17 2.23 15.36
N LEU A 92 -12.94 2.53 16.40
CA LEU A 92 -13.54 1.54 17.29
C LEU A 92 -14.92 1.07 16.80
N GLY A 93 -15.38 1.61 15.67
CA GLY A 93 -16.62 1.22 15.02
C GLY A 93 -16.51 1.31 13.50
N ILE A 94 -17.66 1.12 12.83
CA ILE A 94 -17.78 1.08 11.37
C ILE A 94 -17.17 2.34 10.76
N VAL A 95 -16.27 2.19 9.79
CA VAL A 95 -15.82 3.32 8.96
C VAL A 95 -16.96 3.70 8.03
N THR A 96 -17.44 4.94 8.10
CA THR A 96 -18.62 5.39 7.36
C THR A 96 -18.26 6.15 6.10
N THR A 97 -17.16 6.92 6.12
CA THR A 97 -16.72 7.72 4.97
C THR A 97 -15.22 7.69 4.82
N LEU A 98 -14.75 7.77 3.57
CA LEU A 98 -13.36 7.93 3.19
C LEU A 98 -13.23 9.01 2.11
N ALA A 99 -12.35 9.98 2.34
CA ALA A 99 -12.08 11.06 1.39
C ALA A 99 -10.57 11.33 1.31
N PHE A 100 -10.01 11.23 0.12
CA PHE A 100 -8.63 11.66 -0.13
C PHE A 100 -8.56 13.19 -0.18
N SER A 101 -7.43 13.75 0.24
CA SER A 101 -7.07 15.13 -0.04
C SER A 101 -6.87 15.34 -1.55
N GLN A 102 -7.00 16.57 -2.02
CA GLN A 102 -6.90 16.90 -3.45
C GLN A 102 -5.54 16.53 -4.06
N ASP A 103 -4.48 16.55 -3.25
CA ASP A 103 -3.12 16.18 -3.62
C ASP A 103 -2.81 14.69 -3.41
N SER A 104 -3.81 13.87 -3.06
CA SER A 104 -3.70 12.43 -2.82
C SER A 104 -2.77 12.00 -1.67
N ARG A 105 -2.21 12.92 -0.89
CA ARG A 105 -1.23 12.64 0.19
C ARG A 105 -1.82 12.30 1.55
N ALA A 106 -3.11 12.60 1.74
CA ALA A 106 -3.82 12.31 2.97
C ALA A 106 -5.17 11.64 2.68
N LEU A 107 -5.60 10.80 3.62
CA LEU A 107 -6.90 10.17 3.65
C LEU A 107 -7.61 10.55 4.95
N LEU A 108 -8.74 11.24 4.82
CA LEU A 108 -9.69 11.46 5.91
C LEU A 108 -10.63 10.25 6.01
N SER A 109 -10.80 9.76 7.24
CA SER A 109 -11.79 8.75 7.59
C SER A 109 -12.70 9.23 8.70
N THR A 110 -13.97 8.83 8.65
CA THR A 110 -14.94 9.06 9.73
C THR A 110 -15.62 7.74 10.12
N SER A 111 -16.16 7.69 11.34
CA SER A 111 -16.76 6.47 11.88
C SER A 111 -17.97 6.75 12.79
N PHE A 112 -18.79 5.72 13.00
CA PHE A 112 -19.81 5.69 14.05
C PHE A 112 -19.25 5.79 15.47
N ASP A 113 -17.94 5.66 15.68
CA ASP A 113 -17.30 5.96 16.97
C ASP A 113 -17.22 7.47 17.30
N SER A 114 -17.86 8.32 16.47
CA SER A 114 -17.88 9.79 16.61
C SER A 114 -16.51 10.45 16.43
N THR A 115 -15.57 9.78 15.77
CA THR A 115 -14.25 10.35 15.47
C THR A 115 -13.97 10.47 13.98
N ALA A 116 -13.08 11.41 13.66
CA ALA A 116 -12.45 11.53 12.35
C ALA A 116 -10.94 11.37 12.49
N ARG A 117 -10.28 10.75 11.51
CA ARG A 117 -8.83 10.56 11.50
C ARG A 117 -8.24 10.90 10.15
N VAL A 118 -7.01 11.41 10.17
CA VAL A 118 -6.22 11.67 8.96
C VAL A 118 -5.07 10.68 8.93
N THR A 119 -4.93 9.97 7.81
CA THR A 119 -3.85 9.01 7.57
C THR A 119 -3.01 9.51 6.40
N SER A 120 -1.68 9.58 6.56
CA SER A 120 -0.78 9.83 5.45
C SER A 120 -0.78 8.64 4.50
N THR A 121 -0.86 8.91 3.19
CA THR A 121 -0.88 7.88 2.15
C THR A 121 0.51 7.64 1.56
N GLU A 122 1.49 8.46 1.92
CA GLU A 122 2.88 8.25 1.55
C GLU A 122 3.42 7.03 2.29
N SER A 123 4.12 6.15 1.58
CA SER A 123 4.94 5.14 2.24
C SER A 123 5.91 5.86 3.17
N PRO A 124 6.17 5.35 4.40
CA PRO A 124 7.22 5.91 5.24
C PRO A 124 8.48 6.01 4.39
N LYS A 125 8.98 7.23 4.17
CA LYS A 125 10.28 7.43 3.54
C LYS A 125 11.26 6.65 4.40
N SER A 126 11.82 5.56 3.87
CA SER A 126 12.91 4.87 4.56
C SER A 126 14.15 5.74 4.43
N ASP A 127 14.20 6.82 5.20
CA ASP A 127 15.43 7.62 5.38
C ASP A 127 16.44 6.87 6.28
N GLY A 128 16.18 5.60 6.60
CA GLY A 128 17.11 4.68 7.24
C GLY A 128 18.09 4.10 6.23
N ILE A 129 19.39 4.17 6.56
CA ILE A 129 20.47 3.51 5.84
C ILE A 129 20.06 2.06 5.55
N SER A 130 20.06 1.69 4.26
CA SER A 130 19.70 0.34 3.82
C SER A 130 20.48 -0.71 4.62
N LEU A 131 19.81 -1.75 5.08
CA LEU A 131 20.43 -2.88 5.79
C LEU A 131 21.62 -3.43 4.99
N TRP A 132 21.54 -3.41 3.66
CA TRP A 132 22.62 -3.81 2.76
C TRP A 132 23.82 -2.87 2.80
N SER A 133 23.61 -1.57 2.99
CA SER A 133 24.69 -0.60 3.20
C SER A 133 25.39 -0.84 4.53
N MET A 134 24.66 -1.21 5.58
CA MET A 134 25.25 -1.60 6.87
C MET A 134 26.04 -2.91 6.76
N ILE A 135 25.45 -3.94 6.12
CA ILE A 135 26.12 -5.23 5.88
C ILE A 135 27.40 -5.02 5.05
N LEU A 136 27.35 -4.22 3.99
CA LEU A 136 28.51 -3.89 3.16
C LEU A 136 29.61 -3.19 3.97
N ALA A 137 29.25 -2.23 4.82
CA ALA A 137 30.21 -1.54 5.68
C ALA A 137 30.90 -2.49 6.68
N ILE A 138 30.15 -3.44 7.26
CA ILE A 138 30.71 -4.45 8.17
C ILE A 138 31.67 -5.38 7.42
N ILE A 139 31.29 -5.86 6.21
CA ILE A 139 32.17 -6.70 5.38
C ILE A 139 33.47 -5.97 5.02
N LEU A 140 33.38 -4.69 4.61
CA LEU A 140 34.55 -3.88 4.30
C LEU A 140 35.46 -3.69 5.52
N ALA A 141 34.88 -3.44 6.70
CA ALA A 141 35.65 -3.32 7.94
C ALA A 141 36.39 -4.61 8.30
N ILE A 142 35.75 -5.78 8.13
CA ILE A 142 36.39 -7.09 8.36
C ILE A 142 37.52 -7.34 7.34
N LEU A 143 37.31 -7.01 6.06
CA LEU A 143 38.34 -7.15 5.03
C LEU A 143 39.54 -6.24 5.30
N VAL A 144 39.31 -4.99 5.70
CA VAL A 144 40.38 -4.06 6.08
C VAL A 144 41.11 -4.57 7.31
N TYR A 145 40.40 -5.06 8.34
CA TYR A 145 41.03 -5.65 9.52
C TYR A 145 41.91 -6.84 9.16
N TYR A 146 41.40 -7.77 8.33
CA TYR A 146 42.17 -8.92 7.87
C TYR A 146 43.40 -8.51 7.06
N TYR A 147 43.24 -7.53 6.16
CA TYR A 147 44.35 -6.97 5.39
C TYR A 147 45.41 -6.35 6.29
N MET A 148 45.01 -5.59 7.32
CA MET A 148 45.94 -4.98 8.26
C MET A 148 46.69 -6.01 9.11
N GLN A 149 46.06 -7.14 9.44
CA GLN A 149 46.68 -8.21 10.22
C GLN A 149 47.68 -9.04 9.40
N HIS A 150 47.42 -9.24 8.11
CA HIS A 150 48.25 -10.06 7.21
C HIS A 150 49.05 -9.25 6.18
N LYS A 151 49.14 -7.92 6.34
CA LYS A 151 49.87 -7.04 5.42
C LYS A 151 51.36 -7.42 5.31
N GLU A 152 51.97 -7.73 6.45
CA GLU A 152 53.40 -8.11 6.52
C GLU A 152 53.64 -9.48 5.87
N ASP A 153 52.72 -10.44 6.05
CA ASP A 153 52.78 -11.75 5.40
C ASP A 153 52.62 -11.66 3.87
N LEU A 154 51.80 -10.71 3.40
CA LEU A 154 51.53 -10.52 1.96
C LEU A 154 52.70 -9.84 1.22
N LEU A 155 53.41 -8.92 1.89
CA LEU A 155 54.59 -8.24 1.35
C LEU A 155 55.84 -9.13 1.38
N GLY A 156 55.90 -10.12 2.27
CA GLY A 156 56.99 -11.10 2.36
C GLY A 156 56.98 -12.21 1.30
N VAL A 157 55.93 -12.32 0.48
CA VAL A 157 55.76 -13.38 -0.54
C VAL A 157 56.09 -12.90 -1.97
N LEU A 158 56.41 -11.62 -2.16
CA LEU A 158 56.86 -11.13 -3.46
C LEU A 158 58.29 -11.66 -3.76
N PRO A 159 58.50 -12.43 -4.84
CA PRO A 159 59.85 -12.81 -5.24
C PRO A 159 60.63 -11.56 -5.69
N GLN A 160 61.87 -11.44 -5.22
CA GLN A 160 62.83 -10.43 -5.70
C GLN A 160 63.19 -10.63 -7.17
#